data_AF-W6UAW7-F1
#
_entry.id   AF-W6UAW7-F1
#
_cell.length_a   1.000
_cell.length_b   1.000
_cell.length_c   1.000
_cell.angle_alpha   90.00
_cell.angle_beta   90.00
_cell.angle_gamma   90.00
#
_symmetry.space_group_name_H-M   'P 1'
#
loop_
_entity.id
_entity.type
_entity.pdbx_description
1 polymer ?
#
loop_
_entity_poly.entity_id
_entity_poly.type
_entity_poly.pdbx_seq_one_letter_code
_entity_poly.pdbx_strand_id
1 'polypeptide(L)'
;MEQKNELLELLSGKVSTDSHLTLDEQIKRIIHQQKRIDKDFEELKTDFFESNPIFFDRLQKKANQALTRLDLKYCAYILMGLSNKEVAIRLGIEPKSIRMARYRIKQKFGLDKEDNLDNFIRSQE
;
A
#
# COMPACT_ATOMS: atom_id res chain seq x y z
N MET A 1 -8.93 -19.27 15.27
CA MET A 1 -7.92 -20.29 14.88
C MET A 1 -7.52 -20.16 13.42
N GLU A 2 -8.42 -19.78 12.51
CA GLU A 2 -8.11 -19.57 11.08
C GLU A 2 -7.01 -18.53 10.80
N GLN A 3 -7.07 -17.35 11.43
CA GLN A 3 -6.05 -16.29 11.22
C GLN A 3 -4.62 -16.71 11.61
N LYS A 4 -4.48 -17.61 12.61
CA LYS A 4 -3.17 -18.12 13.02
C LYS A 4 -2.62 -19.10 11.98
N ASN A 5 -3.48 -19.94 11.41
CA ASN A 5 -3.08 -20.93 10.41
C ASN A 5 -2.73 -20.28 9.07
N GLU A 6 -3.49 -19.26 8.67
CA GLU A 6 -3.25 -18.48 7.46
C GLU A 6 -1.93 -17.68 7.54
N LEU A 7 -1.63 -17.12 8.72
CA LEU A 7 -0.34 -16.50 9.00
C LEU A 7 0.80 -17.52 8.95
N LEU A 8 0.60 -18.74 9.48
CA LEU A 8 1.60 -19.81 9.42
C LEU A 8 1.88 -20.27 7.98
N GLU A 9 0.86 -20.30 7.13
CA GLU A 9 0.99 -20.68 5.72
C GLU A 9 1.72 -19.60 4.90
N LEU A 10 1.39 -18.32 5.14
CA LEU A 10 2.09 -17.17 4.55
C LEU A 10 3.56 -17.08 4.98
N LEU A 11 3.86 -17.45 6.23
CA LEU A 11 5.23 -17.53 6.73
C LEU A 11 5.98 -18.73 6.13
N SER A 12 5.34 -19.90 6.07
CA SER A 12 5.88 -21.11 5.42
C SER A 12 6.27 -20.85 3.97
N GLY A 13 5.43 -20.16 3.19
CA GLY A 13 5.72 -19.83 1.79
C GLY A 13 6.87 -18.83 1.58
N LYS A 14 7.32 -18.13 2.62
CA LYS A 14 8.44 -17.17 2.59
C LYS A 14 9.72 -17.70 3.23
N VAL A 15 9.64 -18.80 3.96
CA VAL A 15 10.76 -19.50 4.57
C VAL A 15 11.29 -20.50 3.55
N SER A 16 12.55 -20.36 3.13
CA SER A 16 13.18 -21.32 2.24
C SER A 16 13.79 -22.45 3.07
N THR A 17 13.34 -23.68 2.83
CA THR A 17 13.90 -24.89 3.44
C THR A 17 15.33 -25.19 2.95
N ASP A 18 15.76 -24.58 1.84
CA ASP A 18 17.12 -24.67 1.28
C ASP A 18 18.12 -23.63 1.86
N SER A 19 17.72 -22.84 2.86
CA SER A 19 18.63 -21.87 3.46
C SER A 19 19.40 -22.46 4.65
N HIS A 20 20.71 -22.18 4.74
CA HIS A 20 21.53 -22.51 5.92
C HIS A 20 21.11 -21.78 7.22
N LEU A 21 20.09 -20.92 7.16
CA LEU A 21 19.59 -20.15 8.29
C LEU A 21 18.50 -20.94 9.03
N THR A 22 18.58 -20.93 10.35
CA THR A 22 17.53 -21.45 11.22
C THR A 22 16.20 -20.73 10.97
N LEU A 23 15.08 -21.39 11.27
CA LEU A 23 13.75 -20.80 11.11
C LEU A 23 13.63 -19.44 11.84
N ASP A 24 14.22 -19.33 13.04
CA ASP A 24 14.28 -18.11 13.83
C ASP A 24 15.03 -16.97 13.12
N GLU A 25 16.15 -17.28 12.47
CA GLU A 25 16.93 -16.31 11.69
C GLU A 25 16.18 -15.84 10.45
N GLN A 26 15.47 -16.75 9.77
CA GLN A 26 14.62 -16.41 8.62
C GLN A 26 13.47 -15.49 9.03
N ILE A 27 12.78 -15.78 10.14
CA ILE A 27 11.71 -14.94 10.69
C ILE A 27 12.26 -13.56 11.10
N LYS A 28 13.39 -13.50 11.82
CA LYS A 28 14.03 -12.23 12.22
C LYS A 28 14.41 -11.38 10.99
N ARG A 29 14.87 -12.01 9.91
CA ARG A 29 15.21 -11.34 8.65
C ARG A 29 13.98 -10.76 7.97
N ILE A 30 12.88 -11.52 7.87
CA ILE A 30 11.62 -11.03 7.30
C ILE A 30 11.08 -9.84 8.11
N ILE A 31 11.09 -9.94 9.44
CA ILE A 31 10.66 -8.85 10.33
C ILE A 31 11.54 -7.61 10.15
N HIS A 32 12.86 -7.76 10.08
CA HIS A 32 13.77 -6.64 9.84
C HIS A 32 13.56 -5.98 8.48
N GLN A 33 13.36 -6.77 7.43
CA GLN A 33 13.07 -6.25 6.10
C GLN A 33 11.77 -5.46 6.08
N GLN A 34 10.71 -5.98 6.72
CA GLN A 34 9.44 -5.27 6.84
C GLN A 34 9.57 -3.96 7.61
N LYS A 35 10.24 -3.99 8.78
CA LYS A 35 10.49 -2.77 9.58
C LYS A 35 11.29 -1.71 8.83
N ARG A 36 12.28 -2.11 8.03
CA ARG A 36 13.06 -1.17 7.20
C ARG A 36 12.19 -0.53 6.13
N ILE A 37 11.38 -1.33 5.43
CA ILE A 37 10.43 -0.85 4.43
C ILE A 37 9.42 0.14 5.05
N ASP A 38 8.93 -0.14 6.27
CA ASP A 38 8.00 0.73 6.97
C ASP A 38 8.66 2.06 7.38
N LYS A 39 9.92 2.02 7.85
CA LYS A 39 10.68 3.21 8.25
C LYS A 39 10.98 4.12 7.05
N ASP A 40 11.58 3.56 5.99
CA ASP A 40 11.91 4.31 4.76
C ASP A 40 10.65 4.99 4.19
N PHE A 41 9.49 4.33 4.34
CA PHE A 41 8.23 4.88 3.89
C PHE A 41 7.65 5.98 4.79
N GLU A 42 7.73 5.87 6.12
CA GLU A 42 7.23 6.94 7.00
C GLU A 42 8.08 8.22 6.88
N GLU A 43 9.38 8.09 6.59
CA GLU A 43 10.25 9.21 6.24
C GLU A 43 9.81 9.84 4.90
N LEU A 44 9.68 9.03 3.84
CA LEU A 44 9.18 9.50 2.54
C LEU A 44 7.78 10.12 2.64
N LYS A 45 6.90 9.56 3.47
CA LYS A 45 5.53 10.05 3.67
C LYS A 45 5.52 11.41 4.35
N THR A 46 6.34 11.62 5.37
CA THR A 46 6.40 12.89 6.08
C THR A 46 6.86 13.98 5.13
N ASP A 47 7.97 13.74 4.43
CA ASP A 47 8.50 14.66 3.42
C ASP A 47 7.48 14.91 2.30
N PHE A 48 6.79 13.86 1.82
CA PHE A 48 5.86 13.97 0.71
C PHE A 48 4.57 14.70 1.05
N PHE A 49 4.02 14.50 2.24
CA PHE A 49 2.83 15.23 2.70
C PHE A 49 3.15 16.70 2.95
N GLU A 50 4.33 16.99 3.50
CA GLU A 50 4.80 18.36 3.71
C GLU A 50 5.15 19.07 2.39
N SER A 51 5.67 18.35 1.40
CA SER A 51 6.02 18.91 0.09
C SER A 51 4.82 19.04 -0.85
N ASN A 52 3.76 18.25 -0.68
CA ASN A 52 2.60 18.23 -1.57
C ASN A 52 1.24 18.52 -0.88
N PRO A 53 1.11 19.52 0.00
CA PRO A 53 -0.14 19.78 0.71
C PRO A 53 -1.28 20.16 -0.25
N ILE A 54 -0.96 20.88 -1.34
CA ILE A 54 -1.93 21.31 -2.35
C ILE A 54 -2.51 20.11 -3.11
N PHE A 55 -1.70 19.09 -3.39
CA PHE A 55 -2.16 17.87 -4.04
C PHE A 55 -3.24 17.16 -3.22
N PHE A 56 -2.99 16.95 -1.93
CA PHE A 56 -3.95 16.28 -1.05
C PHE A 56 -5.23 17.10 -0.85
N ASP A 57 -5.12 18.44 -0.76
CA ASP A 57 -6.28 19.33 -0.74
C ASP A 57 -7.11 19.24 -2.03
N ARG A 58 -6.45 19.22 -3.20
CA ARG A 58 -7.13 19.02 -4.50
C ARG A 58 -7.87 17.68 -4.56
N LEU A 59 -7.24 16.59 -4.12
CA LEU A 59 -7.90 15.28 -4.04
C LEU A 59 -9.11 15.32 -3.13
N GLN A 60 -8.99 15.93 -1.95
CA GLN A 60 -10.07 16.03 -0.98
C GLN A 60 -11.26 16.84 -1.52
N LYS A 61 -11.00 17.90 -2.30
CA LYS A 61 -12.03 18.73 -2.96
C LYS A 61 -12.68 18.06 -4.18
N LYS A 62 -11.93 17.23 -4.92
CA LYS A 62 -12.44 16.50 -6.09
C LYS A 62 -13.27 15.27 -5.73
N ALA A 63 -13.09 14.73 -4.52
CA ALA A 63 -13.83 13.55 -4.10
C ALA A 63 -15.27 13.90 -3.70
N ASN A 64 -16.24 13.12 -4.19
CA ASN A 64 -17.65 13.19 -3.80
C ASN A 64 -17.89 12.73 -2.35
N GLN A 65 -16.91 12.05 -1.76
CA GLN A 65 -16.93 11.58 -0.38
C GLN A 65 -15.56 11.81 0.27
N ALA A 66 -15.55 12.01 1.59
CA ALA A 66 -14.31 12.23 2.30
C ALA A 66 -13.31 11.07 2.14
N LEU A 67 -12.09 11.40 1.72
CA LEU A 67 -10.99 10.45 1.66
C LEU A 67 -10.50 10.17 3.08
N THR A 68 -10.33 8.90 3.42
CA THR A 68 -9.71 8.52 4.69
C THR A 68 -8.20 8.69 4.59
N ARG A 69 -7.50 8.70 5.73
CA ARG A 69 -6.03 8.67 5.76
C ARG A 69 -5.45 7.51 4.95
N LEU A 70 -6.12 6.36 4.95
CA LEU A 70 -5.70 5.19 4.16
C LEU A 70 -5.91 5.43 2.66
N ASP A 71 -7.00 6.07 2.25
CA ASP A 71 -7.25 6.39 0.84
C ASP A 71 -6.21 7.40 0.32
N LEU A 72 -5.89 8.43 1.10
CA LEU A 72 -4.83 9.40 0.77
C LEU A 72 -3.46 8.71 0.67
N LYS A 73 -3.17 7.76 1.56
CA LYS A 73 -1.95 6.92 1.50
C LYS A 73 -1.89 6.11 0.20
N TYR A 74 -3.00 5.53 -0.26
CA TYR A 74 -3.06 4.87 -1.57
C TYR A 74 -2.84 5.85 -2.74
N CYS A 75 -3.41 7.05 -2.68
CA CYS A 75 -3.21 8.06 -3.72
C CYS A 75 -1.75 8.51 -3.79
N ALA A 76 -1.07 8.65 -2.64
CA ALA A 76 0.36 8.93 -2.59
C ALA A 76 1.18 7.82 -3.26
N TYR A 77 0.88 6.54 -2.98
CA TYR A 77 1.55 5.42 -3.63
C TYR A 77 1.40 5.42 -5.15
N ILE A 78 0.22 5.79 -5.65
CA ILE A 78 -0.06 5.93 -7.08
C ILE A 78 0.79 7.06 -7.68
N LEU A 79 0.84 8.22 -7.01
CA LEU A 79 1.62 9.37 -7.48
C LEU A 79 3.12 9.06 -7.51
N MET A 80 3.63 8.37 -6.48
CA MET A 80 5.00 7.84 -6.41
C MET A 80 5.28 6.72 -7.45
N GLY A 81 4.27 6.25 -8.19
CA GLY A 81 4.41 5.27 -9.25
C GLY A 81 4.61 3.82 -8.80
N LEU A 82 4.23 3.49 -7.57
CA LEU A 82 4.29 2.11 -7.09
C LEU A 82 3.22 1.27 -7.75
N SER A 83 3.60 0.05 -8.14
CA SER A 83 2.66 -0.97 -8.60
C SER A 83 1.80 -1.53 -7.46
N ASN A 84 0.63 -2.06 -7.80
CA ASN A 84 -0.25 -2.71 -6.82
C ASN A 84 0.44 -3.85 -6.03
N LYS A 85 1.39 -4.55 -6.67
CA LYS A 85 2.16 -5.63 -6.03
C LYS A 85 3.11 -5.06 -4.98
N GLU A 86 3.79 -3.98 -5.31
CA GLU A 86 4.68 -3.30 -4.37
C GLU A 86 3.92 -2.69 -3.19
N VAL A 87 2.74 -2.11 -3.45
CA VAL A 87 1.88 -1.60 -2.37
C VAL A 87 1.38 -2.74 -1.48
N ALA A 88 0.98 -3.88 -2.06
CA ALA A 88 0.56 -5.07 -1.30
C ALA A 88 1.68 -5.58 -0.38
N ILE A 89 2.90 -5.72 -0.91
CA ILE A 89 4.08 -6.15 -0.15
C ILE A 89 4.37 -5.16 0.98
N ARG A 90 4.36 -3.84 0.68
CA ARG A 90 4.61 -2.79 1.67
C ARG A 90 3.57 -2.78 2.79
N LEU A 91 2.30 -2.92 2.45
CA LEU A 91 1.22 -2.93 3.43
C LEU A 91 1.06 -4.28 4.14
N GLY A 92 1.79 -5.32 3.72
CA GLY A 92 1.66 -6.66 4.28
C GLY A 92 0.26 -7.27 4.07
N ILE A 93 -0.44 -6.88 3.00
CA ILE A 93 -1.80 -7.33 2.70
C ILE A 93 -1.87 -8.01 1.34
N GLU A 94 -2.96 -8.74 1.10
CA GLU A 94 -3.16 -9.39 -0.18
C GLU A 94 -3.34 -8.38 -1.34
N PRO A 95 -2.87 -8.72 -2.56
CA PRO A 95 -3.12 -7.92 -3.76
C PRO A 95 -4.61 -7.68 -4.05
N LYS A 96 -5.49 -8.62 -3.64
CA LYS A 96 -6.95 -8.45 -3.75
C LYS A 96 -7.44 -7.26 -2.94
N SER A 97 -6.90 -7.04 -1.74
CA SER A 97 -7.24 -5.90 -0.88
C SER A 97 -6.87 -4.57 -1.53
N ILE A 98 -5.77 -4.51 -2.28
CA ILE A 98 -5.38 -3.33 -3.08
C ILE A 98 -6.40 -3.04 -4.17
N ARG A 99 -6.85 -4.08 -4.90
CA ARG A 99 -7.89 -3.91 -5.94
C ARG A 99 -9.20 -3.37 -5.36
N MET A 100 -9.63 -3.88 -4.20
CA MET A 100 -10.82 -3.39 -3.50
C MET A 100 -10.65 -1.94 -3.02
N ALA A 101 -9.47 -1.57 -2.52
CA ALA A 101 -9.17 -0.19 -2.15
C ALA A 101 -9.25 0.75 -3.36
N ARG A 102 -8.65 0.38 -4.49
CA ARG A 102 -8.72 1.16 -5.73
C ARG A 102 -10.15 1.32 -6.24
N TYR A 103 -10.95 0.25 -6.21
CA TYR A 103 -12.36 0.32 -6.56
C TYR A 103 -13.11 1.32 -5.67
N ARG A 104 -12.94 1.23 -4.35
CA ARG A 104 -13.54 2.17 -3.41
C ARG A 104 -13.10 3.61 -3.68
N ILE A 105 -11.82 3.85 -3.94
CA ILE A 105 -11.30 5.18 -4.25
C ILE A 105 -11.92 5.72 -5.54
N LYS A 106 -12.05 4.91 -6.60
CA LYS A 106 -12.78 5.30 -7.82
C LYS A 106 -14.20 5.74 -7.52
N GLN A 107 -14.93 4.98 -6.71
CA GLN A 107 -16.30 5.33 -6.29
C GLN A 107 -16.36 6.67 -5.54
N LYS A 108 -15.37 6.95 -4.67
CA LYS A 108 -15.27 8.23 -3.97
C LYS A 108 -15.01 9.41 -4.90
N PHE A 109 -14.35 9.19 -6.03
CA PHE A 109 -14.15 10.20 -7.08
C PHE A 109 -15.27 10.23 -8.13
N GLY A 110 -16.25 9.33 -8.05
CA GLY A 110 -17.30 9.20 -9.07
C GLY A 110 -16.77 8.75 -10.44
N LEU A 111 -15.67 8.01 -10.47
CA LEU A 111 -15.05 7.52 -11.70
C LEU A 111 -15.77 6.27 -12.21
N ASP A 112 -15.99 6.22 -13.52
CA ASP A 112 -16.61 5.11 -14.22
C ASP A 112 -15.67 3.90 -14.31
N LYS A 113 -16.21 2.75 -14.72
CA LYS A 113 -15.45 1.50 -14.79
C LYS A 113 -14.21 1.61 -15.70
N GLU A 114 -14.34 2.31 -16.81
CA GLU A 114 -13.29 2.48 -17.82
C GLU A 114 -12.23 3.51 -17.43
N ASP A 115 -12.51 4.37 -16.44
CA ASP A 115 -11.56 5.38 -15.98
C ASP A 115 -10.34 4.75 -15.31
N ASN A 116 -9.16 5.21 -15.70
CA ASN A 116 -7.92 4.78 -15.07
C ASN A 116 -7.63 5.65 -13.84
N LEU A 117 -7.69 5.05 -12.64
CA LEU A 117 -7.42 5.74 -11.38
C LEU A 117 -6.00 6.34 -11.33
N ASP A 118 -4.99 5.68 -11.91
CA ASP A 118 -3.61 6.17 -11.84
C ASP A 118 -3.45 7.44 -12.67
N ASN A 119 -4.04 7.45 -13.87
CA ASN A 119 -4.05 8.63 -14.73
C ASN A 119 -4.81 9.78 -14.05
N PHE A 120 -5.97 9.49 -13.47
CA PHE A 120 -6.74 10.49 -12.73
C PHE A 120 -5.91 11.12 -11.61
N ILE A 121 -5.32 10.31 -10.72
CA ILE A 121 -4.52 10.82 -9.60
C ILE A 121 -3.31 11.62 -10.07
N ARG A 122 -2.57 11.15 -11.08
CA ARG A 122 -1.40 11.85 -11.62
C ARG A 122 -1.75 13.20 -12.25
N SER A 123 -2.93 13.33 -12.84
CA SER A 123 -3.41 14.63 -13.36
C SER A 123 -3.78 15.66 -12.28
N GLN A 124 -3.68 15.29 -11.00
CA GLN A 124 -3.91 16.21 -9.88
C GLN A 124 -2.61 16.75 -9.26
N GLU A 125 -1.43 16.35 -9.75
CA GLU A 125 -0.12 16.94 -9.45
C GLU A 125 -0.02 18.37 -10.02
#